data_AF-A0A8T7LWP6-F1
#
_entry.id   AF-A0A8T7LWP6-F1
#
_cell.length_a   1.000
_cell.length_b   1.000
_cell.length_c   1.000
_cell.angle_alpha   90.00
_cell.angle_beta   90.00
_cell.angle_gamma   90.00
#
_symmetry.space_group_name_H-M   'P 1'
#
loop_
_entity.id
_entity.type
_entity.pdbx_description
1 polymer ?
#
loop_
_entity_poly.entity_id
_entity_poly.type
_entity_poly.pdbx_seq_one_letter_code
_entity_poly.pdbx_strand_id
1 'polypeptide(L)'
;MTMIEVDERGCGKRKQDAAYLITPTSENGTPWYKFVIDTPLPIPDGLDLINKAVVFPRYDREGLEVRTRRTALGVEVVQPHDPAYDDAKPLVDVYIWIGAEHYPYASDWYMEVAKQGVSRRVPKTFPFHMLTPGFSRMVFAHPRGYIKNYFQLTKPTDGCLQGKTPHSHIDEFNHAEFSCAFKVFDTIPIDDCIEVAGTGVYLRSRPGGVSYTVNNTGEYQFVEYEPRLCFWSYIMLVDYIRYDGEDGSKQVDEEWLKKVRKSGIEVRLCDE
;
A
#
# COMPACT_ATOMS: atom_id res chain seq x y z
N MET A 1 26.39 -11.53 12.48
CA MET A 1 25.60 -10.71 11.54
C MET A 1 24.84 -11.69 10.65
N THR A 2 23.60 -11.98 11.01
CA THR A 2 22.74 -12.92 10.26
C THR A 2 22.42 -12.27 8.92
N MET A 3 22.78 -12.91 7.81
CA MET A 3 22.37 -12.44 6.48
C MET A 3 20.85 -12.51 6.42
N ILE A 4 20.18 -11.36 6.39
CA ILE A 4 18.75 -11.31 6.07
C ILE A 4 18.65 -11.74 4.61
N GLU A 5 17.98 -12.86 4.34
CA GLU A 5 17.69 -13.29 2.95
C GLU A 5 17.00 -12.12 2.23
N VAL A 6 17.69 -11.59 1.22
CA VAL A 6 17.31 -10.38 0.49
C VAL A 6 16.03 -10.60 -0.33
N ASP A 7 15.64 -11.85 -0.53
CA ASP A 7 14.60 -12.26 -1.48
C ASP A 7 13.22 -12.52 -0.85
N GLU A 8 13.08 -12.57 0.48
CA GLU A 8 11.78 -12.79 1.12
C GLU A 8 11.14 -11.48 1.57
N ARG A 9 9.95 -11.17 1.04
CA ARG A 9 9.12 -10.05 1.48
C ARG A 9 8.60 -10.24 2.90
N GLY A 10 8.25 -9.16 3.58
CA GLY A 10 7.57 -9.21 4.88
C GLY A 10 6.29 -10.04 4.85
N CYS A 11 5.56 -10.04 3.74
CA CYS A 11 4.36 -10.85 3.54
C CYS A 11 4.61 -12.34 3.19
N GLY A 12 5.88 -12.77 3.18
CA GLY A 12 6.33 -14.12 2.85
C GLY A 12 6.35 -14.43 1.36
N LYS A 13 6.61 -15.71 1.04
CA LYS A 13 6.60 -16.23 -0.34
C LYS A 13 5.19 -16.33 -0.89
N ARG A 14 5.07 -16.03 -2.18
CA ARG A 14 3.86 -16.30 -2.93
C ARG A 14 3.63 -17.81 -3.04
N LYS A 15 2.37 -18.16 -3.22
CA LYS A 15 1.84 -19.53 -3.29
C LYS A 15 1.49 -19.89 -4.72
N GLN A 16 1.80 -21.11 -5.11
CA GLN A 16 1.32 -21.74 -6.33
C GLN A 16 -0.21 -21.79 -6.37
N ASP A 17 -0.76 -21.87 -7.57
CA ASP A 17 -2.19 -21.87 -7.86
C ASP A 17 -2.91 -20.70 -7.16
N ALA A 18 -2.38 -19.49 -7.34
CA ALA A 18 -2.94 -18.28 -6.72
C ALA A 18 -2.79 -17.05 -7.62
N ALA A 19 -3.79 -16.15 -7.53
CA ALA A 19 -3.79 -14.85 -8.18
C ALA A 19 -3.38 -13.74 -7.22
N TYR A 20 -2.61 -12.77 -7.72
CA TYR A 20 -2.13 -11.60 -6.99
C TYR A 20 -2.49 -10.32 -7.73
N LEU A 21 -3.05 -9.34 -7.03
CA LEU A 21 -3.18 -7.98 -7.52
C LEU A 21 -1.82 -7.28 -7.42
N ILE A 22 -1.36 -6.72 -8.53
CA ILE A 22 0.01 -6.17 -8.63
C ILE A 22 -0.01 -4.69 -8.97
N THR A 23 0.87 -3.96 -8.27
CA THR A 23 1.39 -2.68 -8.74
C THR A 23 2.91 -2.80 -8.85
N PRO A 24 3.46 -2.85 -10.08
CA PRO A 24 4.91 -2.86 -10.24
C PRO A 24 5.52 -1.51 -9.86
N THR A 25 6.79 -1.54 -9.48
CA THR A 25 7.66 -0.36 -9.40
C THR A 25 8.65 -0.38 -10.57
N SER A 26 9.26 0.78 -10.87
CA SER A 26 10.42 0.81 -11.77
C SER A 26 11.62 0.08 -11.18
N GLU A 27 12.63 -0.21 -12.01
CA GLU A 27 13.88 -0.88 -11.58
C GLU A 27 14.56 -0.18 -10.39
N ASN A 28 14.46 1.15 -10.33
CA ASN A 28 15.01 1.97 -9.24
C ASN A 28 14.03 2.16 -8.06
N GLY A 29 12.92 1.43 -8.05
CA GLY A 29 11.79 1.66 -7.14
C GLY A 29 10.97 2.90 -7.53
N THR A 30 9.87 3.11 -6.83
CA THR A 30 9.04 4.32 -6.93
C THR A 30 9.03 5.02 -5.58
N PRO A 31 9.20 6.35 -5.52
CA PRO A 31 9.16 7.05 -4.24
C PRO A 31 7.87 6.75 -3.47
N TRP A 32 8.01 6.25 -2.24
CA TRP A 32 6.89 5.72 -1.45
C TRP A 32 5.79 6.76 -1.19
N TYR A 33 6.17 8.03 -1.05
CA TYR A 33 5.23 9.14 -0.80
C TYR A 33 4.22 9.36 -1.94
N LYS A 34 4.44 8.78 -3.13
CA LYS A 34 3.46 8.78 -4.23
C LYS A 34 2.22 7.92 -3.94
N PHE A 35 2.32 7.01 -2.98
CA PHE A 35 1.28 6.05 -2.65
C PHE A 35 0.63 6.34 -1.28
N VAL A 36 1.22 7.23 -0.49
CA VAL A 36 0.73 7.53 0.86
C VAL A 36 -0.50 8.42 0.80
N ILE A 37 -1.46 8.12 1.66
CA ILE A 37 -2.61 8.98 1.94
C ILE A 37 -2.15 9.97 3.02
N ASP A 38 -1.76 11.18 2.61
CA ASP A 38 -1.32 12.21 3.55
C ASP A 38 -2.51 12.95 4.15
N THR A 39 -2.63 12.81 5.47
CA THR A 39 -3.85 12.58 6.26
C THR A 39 -4.54 11.22 6.01
N PRO A 40 -4.13 10.17 6.74
CA PRO A 40 -4.77 8.85 6.70
C PRO A 40 -6.29 8.91 6.92
N LEU A 41 -7.04 8.12 6.15
CA LEU A 41 -8.51 8.14 6.14
C LEU A 41 -9.10 7.10 7.11
N PRO A 42 -10.27 7.36 7.71
CA PRO A 42 -10.97 6.35 8.51
C PRO A 42 -11.27 5.12 7.67
N ILE A 43 -11.26 3.95 8.30
CA ILE A 43 -11.76 2.72 7.67
C ILE A 43 -13.30 2.83 7.65
N PRO A 44 -13.96 2.64 6.50
CA PRO A 44 -15.42 2.64 6.44
C PRO A 44 -16.04 1.61 7.41
N ASP A 45 -17.15 1.99 8.03
CA ASP A 45 -17.86 1.14 8.98
C ASP A 45 -18.31 -0.19 8.35
N GLY A 46 -18.28 -1.25 9.14
CA GLY A 46 -18.73 -2.59 8.70
C GLY A 46 -17.75 -3.36 7.82
N LEU A 47 -16.54 -2.83 7.55
CA LEU A 47 -15.51 -3.54 6.80
C LEU A 47 -14.65 -4.43 7.70
N ASP A 48 -14.76 -5.74 7.52
CA ASP A 48 -13.84 -6.73 8.08
C ASP A 48 -12.62 -6.90 7.16
N LEU A 49 -11.65 -5.97 7.29
CA LEU A 49 -10.42 -5.98 6.50
C LEU A 49 -9.38 -6.98 7.02
N ILE A 50 -9.43 -7.31 8.30
CA ILE A 50 -8.44 -8.18 8.97
C ILE A 50 -8.45 -9.57 8.34
N ASN A 51 -9.65 -10.11 8.09
CA ASN A 51 -9.79 -11.48 7.61
C ASN A 51 -9.70 -11.59 6.09
N LYS A 52 -10.01 -10.54 5.33
CA LYS A 52 -10.08 -10.60 3.86
C LYS A 52 -9.91 -9.25 3.19
N ALA A 53 -9.43 -9.30 1.95
CA ALA A 53 -9.54 -8.16 1.05
C ALA A 53 -11.02 -7.94 0.71
N VAL A 54 -11.49 -6.70 0.79
CA VAL A 54 -12.88 -6.34 0.52
C VAL A 54 -12.96 -5.42 -0.69
N VAL A 55 -13.79 -5.79 -1.66
CA VAL A 55 -14.14 -4.88 -2.76
C VAL A 55 -15.24 -3.94 -2.27
N PHE A 56 -14.99 -2.64 -2.36
CA PHE A 56 -15.90 -1.63 -1.82
C PHE A 56 -16.00 -0.43 -2.76
N PRO A 57 -17.17 0.24 -2.85
CA PRO A 57 -17.30 1.46 -3.63
C PRO A 57 -16.24 2.49 -3.24
N ARG A 58 -15.71 3.20 -4.23
CA ARG A 58 -14.81 4.32 -3.99
C ARG A 58 -15.63 5.48 -3.41
N TYR A 59 -15.18 6.01 -2.28
CA TYR A 59 -15.64 7.30 -1.75
C TYR A 59 -14.55 8.33 -2.00
N ASP A 60 -14.91 9.41 -2.69
CA ASP A 60 -14.13 10.64 -2.67
C ASP A 60 -14.56 11.50 -1.45
N ARG A 61 -13.78 12.54 -1.14
CA ARG A 61 -13.97 13.37 0.06
C ARG A 61 -15.12 14.40 -0.09
N GLU A 62 -15.76 14.53 -1.25
CA GLU A 62 -16.68 15.63 -1.57
C GLU A 62 -17.96 15.21 -2.35
N GLY A 63 -18.24 13.91 -2.50
CA GLY A 63 -19.30 13.41 -3.39
C GLY A 63 -19.06 13.68 -4.88
N LEU A 64 -17.86 14.11 -5.25
CA LEU A 64 -17.41 14.38 -6.61
C LEU A 64 -16.44 13.27 -6.97
N GLU A 65 -16.94 12.28 -7.72
CA GLU A 65 -16.16 11.14 -8.17
C GLU A 65 -15.01 11.66 -9.06
N VAL A 66 -13.89 12.06 -8.45
CA VAL A 66 -12.69 12.47 -9.18
C VAL A 66 -12.09 11.20 -9.74
N ARG A 67 -12.56 10.85 -10.94
CA ARG A 67 -12.15 9.67 -11.67
C ARG A 67 -10.74 9.92 -12.17
N THR A 68 -9.79 9.17 -11.64
CA THR A 68 -8.41 9.21 -12.11
C THR A 68 -8.03 7.84 -12.66
N ARG A 69 -7.37 7.86 -13.82
CA ARG A 69 -6.83 6.68 -14.48
C ARG A 69 -5.31 6.79 -14.55
N ARG A 70 -4.61 5.67 -14.41
CA ARG A 70 -3.19 5.60 -14.73
C ARG A 70 -2.98 5.31 -16.22
N THR A 71 -2.17 6.14 -16.86
CA THR A 71 -1.69 5.97 -18.25
C THR A 71 -0.18 5.80 -18.26
N ALA A 72 0.40 5.57 -19.45
CA ALA A 72 1.85 5.52 -19.61
C ALA A 72 2.52 6.87 -19.25
N LEU A 73 1.79 7.98 -19.33
CA LEU A 73 2.29 9.34 -19.11
C LEU A 73 2.08 9.84 -17.68
N GLY A 74 1.26 9.15 -16.87
CA GLY A 74 1.02 9.55 -15.49
C GLY A 74 -0.37 9.18 -15.00
N VAL A 75 -0.91 10.04 -14.12
CA VAL A 75 -2.30 9.95 -13.65
C VAL A 75 -3.09 11.04 -14.35
N GLU A 76 -4.14 10.66 -15.04
CA GLU A 76 -5.03 11.56 -15.76
C GLU A 76 -6.38 11.64 -15.05
N VAL A 77 -6.92 12.85 -14.94
CA VAL A 77 -8.31 13.06 -14.52
C VAL A 77 -9.22 12.76 -15.71
N VAL A 78 -10.15 11.85 -15.50
CA VAL A 78 -11.10 11.37 -16.50
C VAL A 78 -12.41 12.12 -16.30
N GLN A 79 -12.93 12.68 -17.40
CA GLN A 79 -14.19 13.40 -17.38
C GLN A 79 -15.37 12.42 -17.23
N PRO A 80 -16.51 12.86 -16.67
CA PRO A 80 -17.76 12.10 -16.77
C PRO A 80 -18.05 11.73 -18.24
N HIS A 81 -18.51 10.51 -18.50
CA HIS A 81 -18.78 9.95 -19.85
C HIS A 81 -17.58 9.60 -20.74
N ASP A 82 -16.37 9.46 -20.18
CA ASP A 82 -15.25 8.88 -20.94
C ASP A 82 -15.58 7.44 -21.39
N PRO A 83 -15.43 7.08 -22.69
CA PRO A 83 -15.77 5.76 -23.20
C PRO A 83 -14.91 4.62 -22.62
N ALA A 84 -13.78 4.93 -21.96
CA ALA A 84 -13.00 3.96 -21.20
C ALA A 84 -13.64 3.59 -19.85
N TYR A 85 -14.72 4.27 -19.46
CA TYR A 85 -15.44 4.06 -18.21
C TYR A 85 -16.90 3.68 -18.48
N ASP A 86 -17.35 2.59 -17.88
CA ASP A 86 -18.75 2.19 -17.90
C ASP A 86 -19.50 2.91 -16.78
N ASP A 87 -20.19 4.00 -17.13
CA ASP A 87 -21.02 4.78 -16.20
C ASP A 87 -22.11 3.95 -15.51
N ALA A 88 -22.49 2.79 -16.06
CA ALA A 88 -23.46 1.88 -15.45
C ALA A 88 -22.86 1.03 -14.31
N LYS A 89 -21.54 1.03 -14.15
CA LYS A 89 -20.84 0.22 -13.14
C LYS A 89 -20.22 1.12 -12.06
N PRO A 90 -20.41 0.83 -10.77
CA PRO A 90 -19.76 1.59 -9.71
C PRO A 90 -18.24 1.41 -9.77
N LEU A 91 -17.50 2.50 -9.58
CA LEU A 91 -16.06 2.43 -9.38
C LEU A 91 -15.76 1.84 -8.00
N VAL A 92 -15.01 0.75 -7.98
CA VAL A 92 -14.64 0.04 -6.75
C VAL A 92 -13.13 0.00 -6.55
N ASP A 93 -12.75 -0.04 -5.28
CA ASP A 93 -11.40 -0.29 -4.81
C ASP A 93 -11.35 -1.56 -3.95
N VAL A 94 -10.14 -2.08 -3.76
CA VAL A 94 -9.86 -3.27 -2.96
C VAL A 94 -9.19 -2.85 -1.67
N TYR A 95 -9.91 -2.95 -0.56
CA TYR A 95 -9.45 -2.58 0.76
C TYR A 95 -8.74 -3.76 1.41
N ILE A 96 -7.54 -3.53 1.94
CA ILE A 96 -6.63 -4.59 2.39
C ILE A 96 -6.03 -4.21 3.74
N TRP A 97 -6.02 -5.15 4.68
CA TRP A 97 -5.30 -5.00 5.94
C TRP A 97 -3.83 -5.40 5.82
N ILE A 98 -2.96 -4.57 6.37
CA ILE A 98 -1.53 -4.85 6.57
C ILE A 98 -1.35 -5.29 8.02
N GLY A 99 -0.91 -6.54 8.22
CA GLY A 99 -0.68 -7.10 9.54
C GLY A 99 0.58 -6.53 10.20
N ALA A 100 0.43 -6.03 11.44
CA ALA A 100 1.56 -5.55 12.25
C ALA A 100 2.56 -6.64 12.64
N GLU A 101 2.16 -7.91 12.55
CA GLU A 101 3.03 -9.06 12.76
C GLU A 101 4.22 -9.09 11.77
N HIS A 102 3.96 -8.68 10.53
CA HIS A 102 4.96 -8.63 9.45
C HIS A 102 5.53 -7.23 9.26
N TYR A 103 4.69 -6.21 9.45
CA TYR A 103 5.04 -4.80 9.31
C TYR A 103 4.71 -4.05 10.61
N PRO A 104 5.57 -4.09 11.64
CA PRO A 104 5.28 -3.45 12.92
C PRO A 104 4.94 -1.96 12.83
N TYR A 105 5.44 -1.27 11.81
CA TYR A 105 5.11 0.12 11.52
C TYR A 105 4.69 0.28 10.05
N ALA A 106 3.80 1.24 9.77
CA ALA A 106 3.34 1.50 8.40
C ALA A 106 4.50 1.87 7.46
N SER A 107 5.54 2.53 7.99
CA SER A 107 6.78 2.83 7.27
C SER A 107 7.50 1.58 6.74
N ASP A 108 7.43 0.44 7.43
CA ASP A 108 8.02 -0.81 6.96
C ASP A 108 7.41 -1.24 5.63
N TRP A 109 6.08 -1.12 5.54
CA TRP A 109 5.35 -1.40 4.31
C TRP A 109 5.65 -0.37 3.23
N TYR A 110 5.69 0.93 3.57
CA TYR A 110 5.95 1.99 2.61
C TYR A 110 7.29 1.81 1.90
N MET A 111 8.33 1.48 2.68
CA MET A 111 9.69 1.33 2.16
C MET A 111 9.82 0.03 1.35
N GLU A 112 9.17 -1.06 1.74
CA GLU A 112 9.14 -2.29 0.94
C GLU A 112 8.42 -2.10 -0.39
N VAL A 113 7.23 -1.49 -0.38
CA VAL A 113 6.48 -1.24 -1.61
C VAL A 113 7.19 -0.23 -2.51
N ALA A 114 7.89 0.76 -1.97
CA ALA A 114 8.70 1.67 -2.79
C ALA A 114 9.73 0.90 -3.61
N LYS A 115 10.39 -0.08 -2.99
CA LYS A 115 11.45 -0.86 -3.64
C LYS A 115 10.87 -1.89 -4.61
N GLN A 116 9.87 -2.66 -4.16
CA GLN A 116 9.47 -3.89 -4.84
C GLN A 116 8.07 -3.83 -5.47
N GLY A 117 7.28 -2.80 -5.18
CA GLY A 117 5.89 -2.70 -5.59
C GLY A 117 4.93 -3.51 -4.73
N VAL A 118 3.65 -3.40 -5.05
CA VAL A 118 2.56 -4.07 -4.32
C VAL A 118 2.32 -5.43 -4.95
N SER A 119 2.18 -6.44 -4.10
CA SER A 119 1.72 -7.77 -4.50
C SER A 119 0.78 -8.32 -3.43
N ARG A 120 -0.51 -8.50 -3.77
CA ARG A 120 -1.50 -8.99 -2.82
C ARG A 120 -2.27 -10.18 -3.34
N ARG A 121 -2.15 -11.32 -2.65
CA ARG A 121 -2.93 -12.53 -2.93
C ARG A 121 -4.42 -12.27 -2.71
N VAL A 122 -5.25 -12.80 -3.60
CA VAL A 122 -6.71 -12.81 -3.48
C VAL A 122 -7.27 -14.23 -3.51
N PRO A 123 -8.42 -14.51 -2.88
CA PRO A 123 -9.04 -15.83 -2.90
C PRO A 123 -9.56 -16.20 -4.30
N LYS A 124 -9.77 -17.50 -4.56
CA LYS A 124 -10.39 -18.00 -5.81
C LYS A 124 -11.79 -17.42 -6.07
N THR A 125 -12.49 -17.02 -5.01
CA THR A 125 -13.82 -16.40 -5.05
C THR A 125 -13.79 -14.89 -5.29
N PHE A 126 -12.60 -14.29 -5.48
CA PHE A 126 -12.47 -12.84 -5.63
C PHE A 126 -13.25 -12.31 -6.85
N PRO A 127 -14.05 -11.24 -6.70
CA PRO A 127 -14.97 -10.79 -7.73
C PRO A 127 -14.26 -9.89 -8.78
N PHE A 128 -13.36 -10.47 -9.57
CA PHE A 128 -12.59 -9.75 -10.61
C PHE A 128 -13.46 -8.94 -11.58
N HIS A 129 -14.67 -9.43 -11.88
CA HIS A 129 -15.62 -8.74 -12.75
C HIS A 129 -16.08 -7.37 -12.21
N MET A 130 -15.89 -7.08 -10.93
CA MET A 130 -16.19 -5.77 -10.33
C MET A 130 -15.07 -4.75 -10.57
N LEU A 131 -13.84 -5.17 -10.82
CA LEU A 131 -12.73 -4.24 -11.05
C LEU A 131 -12.85 -3.54 -12.40
N THR A 132 -12.29 -2.33 -12.48
CA THR A 132 -12.20 -1.54 -13.72
C THR A 132 -10.72 -1.31 -14.05
N PRO A 133 -10.20 -1.89 -15.16
CA PRO A 133 -8.78 -1.81 -15.52
C PRO A 133 -8.25 -0.38 -15.58
N GLY A 134 -7.12 -0.10 -14.92
CA GLY A 134 -6.51 1.24 -14.88
C GLY A 134 -7.21 2.25 -13.96
N PHE A 135 -8.38 1.90 -13.41
CA PHE A 135 -9.13 2.75 -12.48
C PHE A 135 -9.14 2.19 -11.06
N SER A 136 -9.47 0.90 -10.86
CA SER A 136 -9.53 0.30 -9.53
C SER A 136 -8.18 0.31 -8.82
N ARG A 137 -8.21 0.60 -7.51
CA ARG A 137 -7.04 0.68 -6.64
C ARG A 137 -7.04 -0.44 -5.61
N MET A 138 -5.87 -0.72 -5.07
CA MET A 138 -5.70 -1.30 -3.75
C MET A 138 -5.56 -0.17 -2.74
N VAL A 139 -6.30 -0.23 -1.64
CA VAL A 139 -6.25 0.74 -0.54
C VAL A 139 -5.93 -0.03 0.73
N PHE A 140 -4.92 0.42 1.47
CA PHE A 140 -4.38 -0.35 2.57
C PHE A 140 -4.61 0.34 3.90
N ALA A 141 -5.14 -0.45 4.84
CA ALA A 141 -5.22 -0.11 6.26
C ALA A 141 -4.03 -0.69 7.01
N HIS A 142 -3.51 0.07 7.95
CA HIS A 142 -2.51 -0.39 8.91
C HIS A 142 -3.00 -0.10 10.34
N PRO A 143 -2.80 -1.00 11.32
CA PRO A 143 -3.20 -0.75 12.72
C PRO A 143 -2.51 0.46 13.36
N ARG A 144 -1.33 0.81 12.85
CA ARG A 144 -0.57 2.03 13.18
C ARG A 144 -0.57 3.02 12.03
N GLY A 145 -1.70 3.15 11.34
CA GLY A 145 -1.84 3.99 10.16
C GLY A 145 -1.91 5.48 10.50
N TYR A 146 -2.26 5.83 11.74
CA TYR A 146 -2.43 7.20 12.20
C TYR A 146 -2.01 7.36 13.65
N ILE A 147 -1.50 8.55 13.98
CA ILE A 147 -1.05 8.94 15.32
C ILE A 147 -2.10 9.86 15.93
N LYS A 148 -2.89 9.33 16.87
CA LYS A 148 -4.03 10.02 17.50
C LYS A 148 -3.65 11.30 18.20
N ASN A 149 -2.53 11.25 18.92
CA ASN A 149 -2.02 12.35 19.71
C ASN A 149 -0.99 13.19 18.94
N TYR A 150 -1.07 13.24 17.61
CA TYR A 150 -0.11 13.94 16.75
C TYR A 150 0.17 15.38 17.20
N PHE A 151 -0.85 16.12 17.63
CA PHE A 151 -0.72 17.52 18.10
C PHE A 151 0.07 17.70 19.40
N GLN A 152 0.31 16.61 20.14
CA GLN A 152 1.14 16.60 21.34
C GLN A 152 2.61 16.30 21.03
N LEU A 153 2.91 15.91 19.79
CA LEU A 153 4.25 15.56 19.34
C LEU A 153 4.92 16.75 18.66
N THR A 154 6.24 16.68 18.58
CA THR A 154 7.06 17.64 17.85
C THR A 154 6.73 17.54 16.37
N LYS A 155 6.48 18.68 15.72
CA LYS A 155 6.33 18.73 14.26
C LYS A 155 7.63 18.23 13.60
N PRO A 156 7.58 17.42 12.52
CA PRO A 156 8.78 17.01 11.79
C PRO A 156 9.65 18.22 11.43
N THR A 157 10.95 18.16 11.70
CA THR A 157 11.88 19.26 11.38
C THR A 157 12.23 19.31 9.91
N ASP A 158 12.18 18.15 9.26
CA ASP A 158 12.42 18.00 7.84
C ASP A 158 11.14 18.34 7.07
N GLY A 159 11.28 19.07 5.95
CA GLY A 159 10.13 19.50 5.15
C GLY A 159 9.24 18.36 4.65
N CYS A 160 8.05 18.69 4.14
CA CYS A 160 7.11 17.69 3.63
C CYS A 160 7.71 16.95 2.42
N LEU A 161 7.86 15.62 2.52
CA LEU A 161 8.43 14.80 1.43
C LEU A 161 7.56 14.77 0.16
N GLN A 162 6.33 15.28 0.21
CA GLN A 162 5.51 15.50 -1.00
C GLN A 162 5.90 16.78 -1.77
N GLY A 163 7.00 17.44 -1.41
CA GLY A 163 7.48 18.65 -2.11
C GLY A 163 6.62 19.89 -1.85
N LYS A 164 5.74 19.83 -0.85
CA LYS A 164 4.97 20.98 -0.40
C LYS A 164 5.78 21.72 0.67
N THR A 165 5.56 23.03 0.84
CA THR A 165 6.20 23.78 1.94
C THR A 165 5.93 23.09 3.28
N PRO A 166 6.92 23.03 4.20
CA PRO A 166 6.73 22.38 5.50
C PRO A 166 5.44 22.87 6.15
N HIS A 167 4.53 21.94 6.45
CA HIS A 167 3.33 22.19 7.26
C HIS A 167 2.25 23.12 6.71
N SER A 168 2.25 23.50 5.42
CA SER A 168 1.08 24.22 4.87
C SER A 168 -0.23 23.42 4.95
N HIS A 169 -0.17 22.08 5.09
CA HIS A 169 -1.37 21.22 5.24
C HIS A 169 -1.93 21.23 6.67
N ILE A 170 -1.17 21.69 7.66
CA ILE A 170 -1.58 21.74 9.06
C ILE A 170 -2.13 23.14 9.39
N ASP A 171 -1.47 24.18 8.88
CA ASP A 171 -1.81 25.56 9.22
C ASP A 171 -2.99 26.11 8.38
N GLU A 172 -3.23 25.60 7.16
CA GLU A 172 -4.41 25.99 6.36
C GLU A 172 -5.72 25.38 6.87
N PHE A 173 -5.65 24.28 7.63
CA PHE A 173 -6.83 23.50 7.96
C PHE A 173 -7.26 23.58 9.42
N ASN A 174 -6.43 24.01 10.37
CA ASN A 174 -6.79 24.20 11.79
C ASN A 174 -7.71 23.10 12.38
N HIS A 175 -7.56 21.87 11.89
CA HIS A 175 -8.45 20.77 12.15
C HIS A 175 -7.69 19.79 13.05
N ALA A 176 -8.24 19.53 14.23
CA ALA A 176 -7.72 18.58 15.22
C ALA A 176 -7.61 17.11 14.74
N GLU A 177 -7.80 16.86 13.44
CA GLU A 177 -7.79 15.53 12.82
C GLU A 177 -6.64 15.34 11.80
N PHE A 178 -5.81 16.35 11.54
CA PHE A 178 -4.70 16.22 10.59
C PHE A 178 -3.45 15.65 11.25
N SER A 179 -3.08 14.42 10.88
CA SER A 179 -1.78 13.81 11.17
C SER A 179 -0.97 13.70 9.88
N CYS A 180 0.24 14.25 9.90
CA CYS A 180 1.23 14.06 8.85
C CYS A 180 1.59 12.57 8.75
N ALA A 181 1.38 11.94 7.58
CA ALA A 181 1.65 10.51 7.42
C ALA A 181 3.15 10.17 7.54
N PHE A 182 4.02 11.18 7.37
CA PHE A 182 5.48 11.06 7.50
C PHE A 182 5.93 10.93 8.96
N LYS A 183 5.09 11.33 9.91
CA LYS A 183 5.45 11.28 11.33
C LYS A 183 5.70 9.85 11.85
N VAL A 184 5.14 8.84 11.18
CA VAL A 184 5.33 7.44 11.57
C VAL A 184 6.80 7.01 11.61
N PHE A 185 7.69 7.67 10.85
CA PHE A 185 9.13 7.40 10.86
C PHE A 185 9.83 7.89 12.14
N ASP A 186 9.32 8.96 12.75
CA ASP A 186 9.86 9.52 13.99
C ASP A 186 9.41 8.75 15.24
N THR A 187 8.42 7.86 15.08
CA THR A 187 7.78 7.13 16.18
C THR A 187 8.30 5.70 16.34
N ILE A 188 9.39 5.36 15.66
CA ILE A 188 9.99 4.02 15.73
C ILE A 188 10.99 3.99 16.90
N PRO A 189 10.89 3.01 17.82
CA PRO A 189 11.87 2.81 18.89
C PRO A 189 13.26 2.54 18.32
N ILE A 190 14.27 3.20 18.89
CA ILE A 190 15.67 2.97 18.52
C ILE A 190 16.15 1.56 18.83
N ASP A 191 15.52 0.88 19.80
CA ASP A 191 15.81 -0.52 20.14
C ASP A 191 15.45 -1.47 19.00
N ASP A 192 14.59 -1.04 18.07
CA ASP A 192 14.27 -1.78 16.84
C ASP A 192 15.20 -1.39 15.66
N CYS A 193 16.25 -0.61 15.90
CA CYS A 193 17.16 -0.07 14.90
C CYS A 193 18.62 -0.43 15.19
N ILE A 194 19.48 -0.23 14.19
CA ILE A 194 20.92 -0.40 14.29
C ILE A 194 21.56 0.98 14.15
N GLU A 195 22.32 1.42 15.15
CA GLU A 195 23.09 2.67 15.03
C GLU A 195 24.23 2.49 14.03
N VAL A 196 24.34 3.43 13.08
CA VAL A 196 25.51 3.55 12.22
C VAL A 196 26.65 4.08 13.09
N ALA A 197 27.64 3.23 13.33
CA ALA A 197 28.70 3.40 14.31
C ALA A 197 29.22 4.85 14.46
N GLY A 198 28.88 5.47 15.59
CA GLY A 198 29.41 6.78 16.02
C GLY A 198 28.82 7.98 15.30
N THR A 199 27.76 7.80 14.50
CA THR A 199 27.10 8.88 13.75
C THR A 199 25.82 9.40 14.41
N GLY A 200 25.24 8.65 15.35
CA GLY A 200 23.91 8.94 15.89
C GLY A 200 22.75 8.70 14.90
N VAL A 201 23.04 8.14 13.72
CA VAL A 201 22.03 7.76 12.72
C VAL A 201 21.56 6.33 13.00
N TYR A 202 20.25 6.12 13.07
CA TYR A 202 19.65 4.81 13.31
C TYR A 202 19.05 4.27 12.01
N LEU A 203 19.40 3.03 11.67
CA LEU A 203 18.87 2.32 10.51
C LEU A 203 17.92 1.21 10.95
N ARG A 204 16.73 1.20 10.38
CA ARG A 204 15.83 0.06 10.47
C ARG A 204 15.99 -0.81 9.24
N SER A 205 16.22 -2.11 9.44
CA SER A 205 16.32 -3.11 8.37
C SER A 205 15.16 -4.09 8.46
N ARG A 206 14.56 -4.43 7.32
CA ARG A 206 13.43 -5.35 7.18
C ARG A 206 13.69 -6.40 6.10
N PRO A 207 12.96 -7.54 6.13
CA PRO A 207 12.91 -8.48 5.00
C PRO A 207 12.69 -7.78 3.66
N GLY A 208 13.15 -8.40 2.57
CA GLY A 208 13.13 -7.80 1.23
C GLY A 208 14.28 -6.84 0.94
N GLY A 209 15.31 -6.86 1.81
CA GLY A 209 16.50 -6.02 1.70
C GLY A 209 16.20 -4.52 1.78
N VAL A 210 15.24 -4.15 2.61
CA VAL A 210 14.82 -2.75 2.78
C VAL A 210 15.50 -2.21 4.03
N SER A 211 16.15 -1.06 3.90
CA SER A 211 16.70 -0.31 5.04
C SER A 211 16.42 1.17 4.91
N TYR A 212 16.10 1.83 6.01
CA TYR A 212 15.82 3.26 6.03
C TYR A 212 16.21 3.91 7.35
N THR A 213 16.49 5.20 7.30
CA THR A 213 16.86 6.01 8.47
C THR A 213 15.64 6.28 9.34
N VAL A 214 15.86 6.25 10.66
CA VAL A 214 14.90 6.56 11.70
C VAL A 214 15.42 7.73 12.52
N ASN A 215 14.55 8.70 12.80
CA ASN A 215 14.86 9.82 13.67
C ASN A 215 14.61 9.41 15.13
N ASN A 216 15.63 9.53 15.99
CA ASN A 216 15.47 9.29 17.41
C ASN A 216 14.89 10.52 18.10
N THR A 217 13.57 10.63 18.13
CA THR A 217 12.85 11.70 18.83
C THR A 217 12.51 11.34 20.28
N GLY A 218 12.58 10.05 20.64
CA GLY A 218 12.05 9.53 21.91
C GLY A 218 10.52 9.47 21.99
N GLU A 219 9.80 9.96 20.99
CA GLU A 219 8.34 10.13 21.04
C GLU A 219 7.58 8.81 20.96
N TYR A 220 8.21 7.73 20.49
CA TYR A 220 7.65 6.39 20.42
C TYR A 220 7.08 5.89 21.76
N GLN A 221 7.52 6.45 22.89
CA GLN A 221 7.05 6.11 24.23
C GLN A 221 5.64 6.65 24.56
N PHE A 222 5.19 7.68 23.85
CA PHE A 222 3.95 8.40 24.14
C PHE A 222 2.95 8.34 22.99
N VAL A 223 3.30 7.70 21.88
CA VAL A 223 2.47 7.65 20.66
C VAL A 223 1.27 6.75 20.86
N GLU A 224 0.09 7.30 20.57
CA GLU A 224 -1.16 6.56 20.50
C GLU A 224 -1.52 6.32 19.03
N TYR A 225 -1.61 5.05 18.65
CA TYR A 225 -1.98 4.68 17.29
C TYR A 225 -3.46 4.36 17.14
N GLU A 226 -3.97 4.56 15.92
CA GLU A 226 -5.24 3.98 15.48
C GLU A 226 -5.17 3.41 14.06
N PRO A 227 -6.01 2.40 13.77
CA PRO A 227 -6.15 1.88 12.42
C PRO A 227 -6.73 2.92 11.46
N ARG A 228 -6.02 3.17 10.35
CA ARG A 228 -6.48 4.04 9.25
C ARG A 228 -6.01 3.52 7.91
N LEU A 229 -6.72 3.92 6.86
CA LEU A 229 -6.28 3.79 5.47
C LEU A 229 -5.15 4.79 5.24
N CYS A 230 -3.95 4.30 4.99
CA CYS A 230 -2.75 5.15 4.97
C CYS A 230 -1.96 5.03 3.66
N PHE A 231 -2.37 4.15 2.76
CA PHE A 231 -1.68 3.89 1.51
C PHE A 231 -2.65 3.44 0.42
N TRP A 232 -2.35 3.76 -0.84
CA TRP A 232 -3.10 3.30 -2.00
C TRP A 232 -2.19 3.09 -3.22
N SER A 233 -2.61 2.22 -4.13
CA SER A 233 -1.95 2.04 -5.41
C SER A 233 -2.89 1.49 -6.47
N TYR A 234 -2.66 1.80 -7.75
CA TYR A 234 -3.48 1.26 -8.84
C TYR A 234 -3.23 -0.24 -9.06
N ILE A 235 -4.30 -0.99 -9.31
CA ILE A 235 -4.19 -2.37 -9.80
C ILE A 235 -3.79 -2.28 -11.27
N MET A 236 -2.56 -2.69 -11.58
CA MET A 236 -2.02 -2.60 -12.94
C MET A 236 -2.14 -3.91 -13.70
N LEU A 237 -1.89 -5.03 -13.01
CA LEU A 237 -1.96 -6.36 -13.57
C LEU A 237 -2.30 -7.40 -12.51
N VAL A 238 -2.59 -8.61 -12.96
CA VAL A 238 -2.73 -9.80 -12.12
C VAL A 238 -1.62 -10.79 -12.43
N ASP A 239 -0.83 -11.13 -11.43
CA ASP A 239 0.07 -12.28 -11.53
C ASP A 239 -0.72 -13.54 -11.15
N TYR A 240 -0.64 -14.57 -11.99
CA TYR A 240 -1.13 -15.91 -11.67
C TYR A 240 0.06 -16.85 -11.52
N ILE A 241 0.22 -17.41 -10.33
CA ILE A 241 1.32 -18.34 -10.04
C ILE A 241 0.90 -19.75 -10.44
N ARG A 242 1.63 -20.34 -11.39
CA ARG A 242 1.39 -21.70 -11.88
C ARG A 242 1.69 -22.74 -10.80
N TYR A 243 1.10 -23.92 -10.92
CA TYR A 243 1.38 -25.05 -10.04
C TYR A 243 2.06 -26.18 -10.83
N ASP A 244 2.77 -27.05 -10.10
CA ASP A 244 3.41 -28.21 -10.67
C ASP A 244 2.39 -29.35 -10.85
N GLY A 245 2.23 -29.81 -12.09
CA GLY A 245 1.48 -31.02 -12.42
C GLY A 245 2.23 -32.28 -12.02
N GLU A 246 1.54 -33.42 -12.02
CA GLU A 246 2.13 -34.73 -11.67
C GLU A 246 3.30 -35.13 -12.59
N ASP A 247 3.30 -34.62 -13.82
CA ASP A 247 4.35 -34.83 -14.84
C ASP A 247 5.46 -33.77 -14.79
N GLY A 248 5.43 -32.86 -13.81
CA GLY A 248 6.35 -31.73 -13.70
C GLY A 248 6.05 -30.58 -14.66
N SER A 249 4.95 -30.65 -15.44
CA SER A 249 4.51 -29.53 -16.26
C SER A 249 3.95 -28.39 -15.41
N LYS A 250 4.11 -27.14 -15.87
CA LYS A 250 3.50 -25.97 -15.22
C LYS A 250 2.05 -25.83 -15.67
N GLN A 251 1.11 -25.96 -14.73
CA GLN A 251 -0.32 -25.93 -14.98
C GLN A 251 -1.01 -24.68 -14.42
N VAL A 252 -2.23 -24.42 -14.87
CA VAL A 252 -3.10 -23.32 -14.45
C VAL A 252 -4.51 -23.82 -14.17
N ASP A 253 -5.24 -23.13 -13.29
CA ASP A 253 -6.69 -23.29 -13.16
C ASP A 253 -7.36 -22.44 -14.25
N GLU A 254 -7.73 -23.08 -15.37
CA GLU A 254 -8.32 -22.38 -16.52
C GLU A 254 -9.65 -21.70 -16.20
N GLU A 255 -10.44 -22.24 -15.27
CA GLU A 255 -11.69 -21.61 -14.85
C GLU A 255 -11.41 -20.32 -14.10
N TRP A 256 -10.43 -20.33 -13.20
CA TRP A 256 -10.06 -19.12 -12.48
C TRP A 256 -9.42 -18.09 -13.42
N LEU A 257 -8.50 -18.52 -14.28
CA LEU A 257 -7.85 -17.65 -15.26
C LEU A 257 -8.86 -16.98 -16.19
N LYS A 258 -9.91 -17.71 -16.60
CA LYS A 258 -11.04 -17.16 -17.37
C LYS A 258 -11.79 -16.06 -16.59
N LYS A 259 -11.98 -16.19 -15.27
CA LYS A 259 -12.59 -15.13 -14.44
C LYS A 259 -11.71 -13.89 -14.38
N VAL A 260 -10.39 -14.05 -14.22
CA VAL A 260 -9.45 -12.93 -14.20
C VAL A 260 -9.44 -12.21 -15.55
N ARG A 261 -9.29 -12.94 -16.66
CA ARG A 261 -9.25 -12.37 -18.02
C ARG A 261 -10.53 -11.60 -18.36
N LYS A 262 -11.70 -12.03 -17.87
CA LYS A 262 -12.97 -11.31 -18.04
C LYS A 262 -13.00 -9.92 -17.38
N SER A 263 -12.10 -9.63 -16.44
CA SER A 263 -11.99 -8.27 -15.87
C SER A 263 -11.38 -7.27 -16.85
N GLY A 264 -10.72 -7.73 -17.91
CA GLY A 264 -9.95 -6.88 -18.82
C GLY A 264 -8.61 -6.39 -18.25
N ILE A 265 -8.26 -6.77 -17.02
CA ILE A 265 -6.94 -6.51 -16.43
C ILE A 265 -5.92 -7.45 -17.08
N GLU A 266 -4.73 -6.93 -17.40
CA GLU A 266 -3.62 -7.73 -17.91
C GLU A 266 -3.27 -8.86 -16.93
N VAL A 267 -3.09 -10.08 -17.46
CA VAL A 267 -2.73 -11.24 -16.66
C VAL A 267 -1.38 -11.80 -17.11
N ARG A 268 -0.46 -11.92 -16.16
CA ARG A 268 0.86 -12.55 -16.37
C ARG A 268 0.90 -13.90 -15.67
N LEU A 269 1.35 -14.92 -16.40
CA LEU A 269 1.60 -16.25 -15.82
C LEU A 269 3.03 -16.31 -15.29
N CYS A 270 3.20 -16.72 -14.04
CA CYS A 270 4.50 -16.75 -13.35
C CYS A 270 4.83 -18.18 -12.91
N ASP A 271 6.12 -18.51 -12.94
CA ASP A 271 6.70 -19.67 -12.27
C ASP A 271 7.53 -19.11 -11.10
N GLU A 272 7.11 -19.35 -9.87
CA GLU A 272 7.92 -19.05 -8.67
C GLU A 272 8.54 -20.30 -8.08
#